data_AF-A0A0W0ZZY8-F1
#
_entry.id   AF-A0A0W0ZZY8-F1
#
_cell.length_a   1.000
_cell.length_b   1.000
_cell.length_c   1.000
_cell.angle_alpha   90.00
_cell.angle_beta   90.00
_cell.angle_gamma   90.00
#
_symmetry.space_group_name_H-M   'P 1'
#
loop_
_entity.id
_entity.type
_entity.pdbx_description
1 polymer ?
#
loop_
_entity_poly.entity_id
_entity_poly.type
_entity_poly.pdbx_seq_one_letter_code
_entity_poly.pdbx_strand_id
1 'polypeptide(L)'
;MKSRDDNRVHFKPSGDNTFTIITISHYEENRKNIDFCQEFVPTRGKEFDTTYECTLDAEAMDKIVTEFISNPPTKKLNEPLKKVEDLKKDPFIVGEAHQHISSKRFLIENMKMLKREGFEILFMEHFFYDTDQNDLDKFFQTKDAPLSGTLLARLKEMERHGIMTKDLDEEWEKYSFTDILYAARDAGIRVIGVDVSTTYKAQKIGYDNEQLDDKRQKYMNYTAYEIIKKETGPGKKWFALMGNTHVHSFANVPGVAELTGARSVQIFDTGNNSKISEVNLNSSYKVGNVDLQGDLVITQNPKESTFKILFQKEHEEASKIQAYLSDLKNSFKKKYWKDFFNGKPEDLKHKNIDSPKYKAIRDLRQKIEIAKNLGTLAEVQQYLKEPIECVIKTSKEQQLHNFILFKKALRNSQVADNLEDFKKNHPYNAPQI
;
A
#
# COMPACT_ATOMS: atom_id res chain seq x y z
N MET A 1 0.23 15.83 -30.81
CA MET A 1 0.35 16.65 -29.59
C MET A 1 -1.05 16.96 -29.10
N LYS A 2 -1.59 16.16 -28.16
CA LYS A 2 -2.81 16.55 -27.43
C LYS A 2 -2.41 17.57 -26.37
N SER A 3 -3.25 18.58 -26.18
CA SER A 3 -2.95 19.79 -25.41
C SER A 3 -2.64 19.43 -23.95
N ARG A 4 -1.73 20.17 -23.31
CA ARG A 4 -1.35 19.99 -21.90
C ARG A 4 -2.43 20.46 -20.91
N ASP A 5 -3.60 20.90 -21.40
CA ASP A 5 -4.63 21.56 -20.58
C ASP A 5 -5.96 20.79 -20.48
N ASP A 6 -6.09 19.61 -21.09
CA ASP A 6 -7.41 18.99 -21.35
C ASP A 6 -8.11 18.35 -20.12
N ASN A 7 -7.50 18.23 -18.94
CA ASN A 7 -8.12 17.55 -17.77
C ASN A 7 -8.05 18.35 -16.45
N ARG A 8 -8.09 19.70 -16.49
CA ARG A 8 -8.08 20.48 -15.24
C ARG A 8 -9.46 20.48 -14.58
N VAL A 9 -9.50 20.09 -13.31
CA VAL A 9 -10.68 20.20 -12.45
C VAL A 9 -10.61 21.53 -11.70
N HIS A 10 -11.59 22.41 -11.93
CA HIS A 10 -11.63 23.73 -11.31
C HIS A 10 -12.75 23.83 -10.26
N PHE A 11 -12.43 24.45 -9.12
CA PHE A 11 -13.37 24.70 -8.03
C PHE A 11 -13.62 26.19 -7.90
N LYS A 12 -14.88 26.57 -7.78
CA LYS A 12 -15.22 27.92 -7.37
C LYS A 12 -16.50 27.90 -6.51
N PRO A 13 -16.49 28.61 -5.37
CA PRO A 13 -17.72 28.84 -4.60
C PRO A 13 -18.61 29.86 -5.34
N SER A 14 -19.92 29.66 -5.27
CA SER A 14 -20.94 30.61 -5.69
C SER A 14 -22.05 30.65 -4.64
N GLY A 15 -21.96 31.59 -3.71
CA GLY A 15 -22.78 31.59 -2.50
C GLY A 15 -22.47 30.36 -1.63
N ASP A 16 -23.51 29.70 -1.12
CA ASP A 16 -23.39 28.44 -0.37
C ASP A 16 -23.16 27.20 -1.26
N ASN A 17 -23.28 27.34 -2.58
CA ASN A 17 -23.09 26.24 -3.53
C ASN A 17 -21.65 26.21 -4.05
N THR A 18 -21.12 25.00 -4.20
CA THR A 18 -19.84 24.70 -4.85
C THR A 18 -20.10 24.15 -6.23
N PHE A 19 -19.22 24.44 -7.19
CA PHE A 19 -19.27 23.81 -8.50
C PHE A 19 -17.89 23.33 -8.95
N THR A 20 -17.93 22.28 -9.77
CA THR A 20 -16.77 21.69 -10.43
C THR A 20 -16.90 21.89 -11.94
N ILE A 21 -15.86 22.40 -12.58
CA ILE A 21 -15.76 22.48 -14.05
C ILE A 21 -14.71 21.48 -14.53
N ILE A 22 -15.09 20.67 -15.52
CA ILE A 22 -14.23 19.73 -16.24
C ILE A 22 -14.42 19.88 -17.75
N THR A 23 -13.47 19.41 -18.56
CA THR A 23 -13.66 19.38 -20.02
C THR A 23 -14.70 18.33 -20.41
N ILE A 24 -15.33 18.48 -21.59
CA ILE A 24 -16.28 17.48 -22.10
C ILE A 24 -15.63 16.10 -22.23
N SER A 25 -14.38 16.02 -22.69
CA SER A 25 -13.66 14.74 -22.78
C SER A 25 -13.48 14.08 -21.42
N HIS A 26 -13.14 14.86 -20.39
CA HIS A 26 -12.95 14.34 -19.04
C HIS A 26 -14.27 13.95 -18.38
N TYR A 27 -15.35 14.67 -18.68
CA TYR A 27 -16.72 14.30 -18.30
C TYR A 27 -17.11 12.95 -18.91
N GLU A 28 -17.00 12.78 -20.22
CA GLU A 28 -17.39 11.52 -20.89
C GLU A 28 -16.57 10.32 -20.40
N GLU A 29 -15.28 10.53 -20.13
CA GLU A 29 -14.41 9.51 -19.57
C GLU A 29 -14.81 9.06 -18.15
N ASN A 30 -15.40 9.95 -17.34
CA ASN A 30 -15.81 9.66 -15.97
C ASN A 30 -17.33 9.59 -15.77
N ARG A 31 -18.12 9.63 -16.85
CA ARG A 31 -19.58 9.78 -16.80
C ARG A 31 -20.26 8.80 -15.86
N LYS A 32 -19.84 7.53 -15.87
CA LYS A 32 -20.39 6.50 -14.98
C LYS A 32 -20.13 6.77 -13.49
N ASN A 33 -18.99 7.36 -13.17
CA ASN A 33 -18.64 7.73 -11.81
C ASN A 33 -19.40 8.97 -11.36
N ILE A 34 -19.53 9.95 -12.26
CA ILE A 34 -20.35 11.14 -12.05
C ILE A 34 -21.81 10.76 -11.81
N ASP A 35 -22.41 9.99 -12.73
CA ASP A 35 -23.80 9.54 -12.65
C ASP A 35 -24.05 8.79 -11.32
N PHE A 36 -23.13 7.91 -10.90
CA PHE A 36 -23.22 7.25 -9.60
C PHE A 36 -23.17 8.23 -8.42
N CYS A 37 -22.23 9.18 -8.42
CA CYS A 37 -22.15 10.18 -7.37
C CYS A 37 -23.41 11.05 -7.30
N GLN A 38 -24.08 11.28 -8.43
CA GLN A 38 -25.34 12.03 -8.47
C GLN A 38 -26.53 11.33 -7.81
N GLU A 39 -26.45 10.01 -7.57
CA GLU A 39 -27.48 9.26 -6.85
C GLU A 39 -27.55 9.66 -5.36
N PHE A 40 -26.44 10.12 -4.78
CA PHE A 40 -26.36 10.49 -3.36
C PHE A 40 -25.81 11.89 -3.09
N VAL A 41 -25.24 12.56 -4.09
CA VAL A 41 -24.82 13.97 -4.05
C VAL A 41 -25.71 14.76 -5.02
N PRO A 42 -26.65 15.59 -4.53
CA PRO A 42 -27.56 16.31 -5.39
C PRO A 42 -26.81 17.40 -6.15
N THR A 43 -26.62 17.18 -7.45
CA THR A 43 -25.94 18.14 -8.31
C THR A 43 -26.74 18.42 -9.57
N ARG A 44 -26.52 19.59 -10.16
CA ARG A 44 -27.07 19.99 -11.45
C ARG A 44 -25.93 20.14 -12.45
N GLY A 45 -26.05 19.42 -13.56
CA GLY A 45 -25.13 19.46 -14.68
C GLY A 45 -25.52 20.53 -15.70
N LYS A 46 -24.52 21.24 -16.24
CA LYS A 46 -24.69 22.13 -17.39
C LYS A 46 -23.53 21.94 -18.35
N GLU A 47 -23.87 21.58 -19.59
CA GLU A 47 -22.91 21.49 -20.68
C GLU A 47 -22.71 22.87 -21.33
N PHE A 48 -21.47 23.17 -21.68
CA PHE A 48 -21.03 24.31 -22.47
C PHE A 48 -20.12 23.80 -23.60
N ASP A 49 -19.79 24.67 -24.55
CA ASP A 49 -19.05 24.32 -25.78
C ASP A 49 -17.79 23.44 -25.57
N THR A 50 -17.06 23.63 -24.47
CA THR A 50 -15.82 22.89 -24.17
C THR A 50 -15.77 22.26 -22.78
N THR A 51 -16.78 22.53 -21.94
CA THR A 51 -16.74 22.19 -20.52
C THR A 51 -18.09 21.70 -20.01
N TYR A 52 -18.06 20.81 -19.04
CA TYR A 52 -19.21 20.43 -18.23
C TYR A 52 -19.05 21.01 -16.83
N GLU A 53 -20.08 21.70 -16.36
CA GLU A 53 -20.17 22.25 -15.00
C GLU A 53 -21.14 21.43 -14.16
N CYS A 54 -20.67 20.98 -12.99
CA CYS A 54 -21.45 20.25 -12.00
C CYS A 54 -21.59 21.12 -10.75
N THR A 55 -22.81 21.57 -10.43
CA THR A 55 -23.10 22.44 -9.29
C THR A 55 -23.82 21.69 -8.19
N LEU A 56 -23.30 21.75 -6.96
CA LEU A 56 -23.95 21.20 -5.77
C LEU A 56 -25.24 21.96 -5.44
N ASP A 57 -26.29 21.23 -5.08
CA ASP A 57 -27.41 21.77 -4.32
C ASP A 57 -27.12 21.60 -2.83
N ALA A 58 -26.53 22.62 -2.20
CA ALA A 58 -26.06 22.53 -0.82
C ALA A 58 -27.22 22.35 0.18
N GLU A 59 -28.39 22.93 -0.09
CA GLU A 59 -29.56 22.79 0.77
C GLU A 59 -30.10 21.35 0.73
N ALA A 60 -30.20 20.76 -0.44
CA ALA A 60 -30.58 19.35 -0.58
C ALA A 60 -29.55 18.42 0.07
N MET A 61 -28.25 18.69 -0.11
CA MET A 61 -27.17 17.90 0.51
C MET A 61 -27.21 18.00 2.04
N ASP A 62 -27.42 19.20 2.59
CA ASP A 62 -27.54 19.40 4.03
C ASP A 62 -28.72 18.59 4.62
N LYS A 63 -29.86 18.52 3.92
CA LYS A 63 -31.01 17.69 4.33
C LYS A 63 -30.67 16.20 4.33
N ILE A 64 -30.09 15.69 3.23
CA ILE A 64 -29.70 14.29 3.08
C ILE A 64 -28.74 13.87 4.20
N VAL A 65 -27.69 14.66 4.43
CA VAL A 65 -26.66 14.33 5.40
C VAL A 65 -27.18 14.44 6.83
N THR A 66 -28.04 15.42 7.12
CA THR A 66 -28.68 15.55 8.44
C THR A 66 -29.55 14.33 8.76
N GLU A 67 -30.33 13.85 7.79
CA GLU A 67 -31.14 12.64 7.94
C GLU A 67 -30.26 11.41 8.16
N PHE A 68 -29.21 11.25 7.34
CA PHE A 68 -28.25 10.16 7.47
C PHE A 68 -27.58 10.11 8.84
N ILE A 69 -27.10 11.26 9.34
CA ILE A 69 -26.41 11.33 10.65
C ILE A 69 -27.36 11.13 11.82
N SER A 70 -28.64 11.49 11.65
CA SER A 70 -29.65 11.27 12.69
C SER A 70 -29.96 9.78 12.90
N ASN A 71 -29.75 8.95 11.88
CA ASN A 71 -29.92 7.50 11.96
C ASN A 71 -28.84 6.78 11.13
N PRO A 72 -27.57 6.84 11.57
CA PRO A 72 -26.46 6.35 10.78
C PRO A 72 -26.50 4.82 10.75
N PRO A 73 -26.18 4.20 9.60
CA PRO A 73 -26.02 2.75 9.50
C PRO A 73 -24.78 2.34 10.29
N THR A 74 -24.94 2.14 11.60
CA THR A 74 -23.85 1.70 12.46
C THR A 74 -23.77 0.18 12.41
N LYS A 75 -22.65 -0.34 11.87
CA LYS A 75 -22.36 -1.77 12.04
C LYS A 75 -21.93 -2.00 13.48
N LYS A 76 -22.27 -3.19 14.01
CA LYS A 76 -21.87 -3.61 15.35
C LYS A 76 -20.35 -3.41 15.49
N LEU A 77 -19.95 -2.62 16.49
CA LEU A 77 -18.54 -2.42 16.82
C LEU A 77 -17.87 -3.79 16.96
N ASN A 78 -16.76 -3.94 16.26
CA ASN A 78 -15.94 -5.14 16.40
C ASN A 78 -15.47 -5.24 17.88
N GLU A 79 -15.25 -6.46 18.39
CA GLU A 79 -14.68 -6.62 19.73
C GLU A 79 -13.38 -5.80 19.86
N PRO A 80 -13.07 -5.20 21.02
CA PRO A 80 -11.83 -4.46 21.23
C PRO A 80 -10.62 -5.27 20.77
N LEU A 81 -9.65 -4.61 20.11
CA LEU A 81 -8.43 -5.29 19.66
C LEU A 81 -7.70 -5.87 20.88
N LYS A 82 -7.33 -7.16 20.81
CA LYS A 82 -6.59 -7.86 21.87
C LYS A 82 -5.09 -7.83 21.62
N LYS A 83 -4.68 -7.70 20.35
CA LYS A 83 -3.30 -7.55 19.89
C LYS A 83 -3.27 -6.86 18.53
N VAL A 84 -2.13 -6.28 18.15
CA VAL A 84 -1.96 -5.51 16.91
C VAL A 84 -2.27 -6.35 15.67
N GLU A 85 -1.92 -7.65 15.68
CA GLU A 85 -2.14 -8.53 14.54
C GLU A 85 -3.61 -8.81 14.25
N ASP A 86 -4.51 -8.57 15.21
CA ASP A 86 -5.95 -8.70 14.98
C ASP A 86 -6.45 -7.66 13.97
N LEU A 87 -5.74 -6.54 13.78
CA LEU A 87 -6.02 -5.56 12.73
C LEU A 87 -6.04 -6.19 11.33
N LYS A 88 -5.27 -7.26 11.12
CA LYS A 88 -5.21 -7.97 9.82
C LYS A 88 -6.53 -8.68 9.50
N LYS A 89 -7.46 -8.85 10.43
CA LYS A 89 -8.70 -9.63 10.21
C LYS A 89 -9.79 -8.82 9.55
N ASP A 90 -9.84 -7.53 9.84
CA ASP A 90 -10.91 -6.62 9.47
C ASP A 90 -10.41 -5.56 8.48
N PRO A 91 -11.29 -4.90 7.72
CA PRO A 91 -10.94 -3.65 7.07
C PRO A 91 -10.50 -2.61 8.10
N PHE A 92 -9.62 -1.69 7.71
CA PHE A 92 -9.14 -0.64 8.62
C PHE A 92 -8.85 0.69 7.91
N ILE A 93 -8.91 1.78 8.66
CA ILE A 93 -8.69 3.14 8.16
C ILE A 93 -7.52 3.73 8.93
N VAL A 94 -6.49 4.15 8.21
CA VAL A 94 -5.33 4.86 8.75
C VAL A 94 -5.61 6.35 8.72
N GLY A 95 -5.59 6.95 9.90
CA GLY A 95 -5.59 8.37 10.13
C GLY A 95 -4.25 8.99 9.72
N GLU A 96 -4.37 10.06 8.96
CA GLU A 96 -3.27 10.90 8.56
C GLU A 96 -3.43 12.33 9.07
N ALA A 97 -2.31 12.93 9.44
CA ALA A 97 -2.16 14.36 9.44
C ALA A 97 -1.14 14.70 8.36
N HIS A 98 -1.45 15.66 7.48
CA HIS A 98 -0.66 15.93 6.28
C HIS A 98 0.83 16.06 6.58
N GLN A 99 1.19 16.76 7.65
CA GLN A 99 2.56 17.00 8.06
C GLN A 99 3.31 15.79 8.66
N HIS A 100 2.67 14.62 8.82
CA HIS A 100 3.28 13.44 9.42
C HIS A 100 3.71 12.42 8.35
N ILE A 101 4.89 11.82 8.52
CA ILE A 101 5.45 10.80 7.62
C ILE A 101 4.94 9.40 7.97
N SER A 102 4.74 9.10 9.25
CA SER A 102 4.63 7.71 9.74
C SER A 102 3.43 6.94 9.19
N SER A 103 2.29 7.61 8.97
CA SER A 103 1.10 7.00 8.36
C SER A 103 1.36 6.57 6.91
N LYS A 104 2.00 7.45 6.13
CA LYS A 104 2.38 7.20 4.72
C LYS A 104 3.42 6.08 4.66
N ARG A 105 4.45 6.16 5.50
CA ARG A 105 5.48 5.12 5.65
C ARG A 105 4.88 3.77 6.02
N PHE A 106 3.93 3.74 6.95
CA PHE A 106 3.23 2.51 7.34
C PHE A 106 2.57 1.84 6.15
N LEU A 107 1.86 2.58 5.31
CA LEU A 107 1.25 2.01 4.10
C LEU A 107 2.30 1.56 3.08
N ILE A 108 3.30 2.40 2.78
CA ILE A 108 4.32 2.13 1.75
C ILE A 108 5.13 0.88 2.09
N GLU A 109 5.65 0.80 3.32
CA GLU A 109 6.46 -0.34 3.76
C GLU A 109 5.60 -1.61 3.75
N ASN A 110 4.39 -1.56 4.28
CA ASN A 110 3.58 -2.76 4.49
C ASN A 110 2.67 -3.16 3.31
N MET A 111 2.63 -2.39 2.23
CA MET A 111 1.71 -2.57 1.09
C MET A 111 1.69 -3.99 0.51
N LYS A 112 2.87 -4.58 0.28
CA LYS A 112 2.99 -5.94 -0.26
C LYS A 112 2.52 -7.01 0.74
N MET A 113 2.74 -6.78 2.02
CA MET A 113 2.27 -7.69 3.08
C MET A 113 0.76 -7.59 3.25
N LEU A 114 0.19 -6.39 3.17
CA LEU A 114 -1.26 -6.19 3.14
C LEU A 114 -1.89 -6.95 1.96
N LYS A 115 -1.29 -6.89 0.77
CA LYS A 115 -1.75 -7.70 -0.37
C LYS A 115 -1.73 -9.20 -0.07
N ARG A 116 -0.65 -9.71 0.54
CA ARG A 116 -0.54 -11.14 0.92
C ARG A 116 -1.58 -11.56 1.94
N GLU A 117 -1.97 -10.65 2.84
CA GLU A 117 -3.08 -10.85 3.78
C GLU A 117 -4.46 -10.74 3.10
N GLY A 118 -4.54 -10.54 1.78
CA GLY A 118 -5.79 -10.49 1.03
C GLY A 118 -6.46 -9.11 0.99
N PHE A 119 -5.76 -8.04 1.37
CA PHE A 119 -6.24 -6.67 1.14
C PHE A 119 -6.10 -6.31 -0.34
N GLU A 120 -7.21 -5.89 -0.95
CA GLU A 120 -7.33 -5.70 -2.41
C GLU A 120 -7.49 -4.23 -2.82
N ILE A 121 -8.02 -3.40 -1.92
CA ILE A 121 -8.41 -2.02 -2.21
C ILE A 121 -7.80 -1.08 -1.14
N LEU A 122 -7.20 0.01 -1.60
CA LEU A 122 -6.83 1.17 -0.81
C LEU A 122 -7.76 2.35 -1.16
N PHE A 123 -8.57 2.79 -0.21
CA PHE A 123 -9.36 4.01 -0.34
C PHE A 123 -8.54 5.23 0.11
N MET A 124 -8.61 6.36 -0.60
CA MET A 124 -7.82 7.54 -0.28
C MET A 124 -8.64 8.82 -0.32
N GLU A 125 -8.58 9.59 0.77
CA GLU A 125 -9.04 10.99 0.78
C GLU A 125 -8.25 11.84 -0.23
N HIS A 126 -8.85 12.94 -0.68
CA HIS A 126 -8.38 13.91 -1.66
C HIS A 126 -8.41 13.46 -3.12
N PHE A 127 -8.52 12.15 -3.38
CA PHE A 127 -8.87 11.66 -4.71
C PHE A 127 -10.38 11.59 -4.89
N PHE A 128 -10.82 12.08 -6.05
CA PHE A 128 -12.25 12.22 -6.32
C PHE A 128 -12.78 11.04 -7.09
N TYR A 129 -13.79 10.39 -6.54
CA TYR A 129 -14.40 9.23 -7.18
C TYR A 129 -15.05 9.62 -8.50
N ASP A 130 -15.65 10.80 -8.57
CA ASP A 130 -16.36 11.32 -9.75
C ASP A 130 -15.44 11.85 -10.85
N THR A 131 -14.30 12.48 -10.54
CA THR A 131 -13.43 13.06 -11.58
C THR A 131 -12.09 12.34 -11.75
N ASP A 132 -11.56 11.68 -10.73
CA ASP A 132 -10.19 11.16 -10.74
C ASP A 132 -10.15 9.63 -10.93
N GLN A 133 -11.25 8.90 -10.69
CA GLN A 133 -11.23 7.44 -10.63
C GLN A 133 -10.88 6.77 -11.96
N ASN A 134 -11.30 7.30 -13.11
CA ASN A 134 -10.90 6.73 -14.40
C ASN A 134 -9.39 6.91 -14.66
N ASP A 135 -8.83 8.04 -14.25
CA ASP A 135 -7.39 8.29 -14.37
C ASP A 135 -6.59 7.40 -13.41
N LEU A 136 -7.10 7.17 -12.19
CA LEU A 136 -6.54 6.17 -11.27
C LEU A 136 -6.58 4.78 -11.92
N ASP A 137 -7.73 4.33 -12.38
CA ASP A 137 -7.86 2.99 -12.99
C ASP A 137 -6.91 2.81 -14.19
N LYS A 138 -6.73 3.84 -15.04
CA LYS A 138 -5.72 3.86 -16.12
C LYS A 138 -4.29 3.74 -15.59
N PHE A 139 -3.92 4.47 -14.55
CA PHE A 139 -2.58 4.42 -13.95
C PHE A 139 -2.23 3.03 -13.38
N PHE A 140 -3.23 2.29 -12.88
CA PHE A 140 -3.05 0.96 -12.33
C PHE A 140 -3.12 -0.19 -13.38
N GLN A 141 -3.47 0.09 -14.64
CA GLN A 141 -3.53 -0.93 -15.70
C GLN A 141 -2.16 -1.55 -16.02
N THR A 142 -1.10 -0.74 -16.01
CA THR A 142 0.26 -1.20 -16.31
C THR A 142 1.29 -0.50 -15.45
N LYS A 143 2.45 -1.13 -15.23
CA LYS A 143 3.55 -0.53 -14.45
C LYS A 143 4.18 0.69 -15.10
N ASP A 144 4.06 0.83 -16.41
CA ASP A 144 4.65 1.93 -17.17
C ASP A 144 3.63 3.04 -17.48
N ALA A 145 2.37 2.89 -17.04
CA ALA A 145 1.37 3.93 -17.20
C ALA A 145 1.81 5.21 -16.45
N PRO A 146 1.85 6.37 -17.12
CA PRO A 146 2.17 7.63 -16.45
C PRO A 146 0.99 8.11 -15.61
N LEU A 147 1.28 8.87 -14.55
CA LEU A 147 0.25 9.66 -13.87
C LEU A 147 -0.32 10.71 -14.84
N SER A 148 -1.64 10.86 -14.85
CA SER A 148 -2.28 11.93 -15.63
C SER A 148 -1.90 13.31 -15.09
N GLY A 149 -2.09 14.36 -15.89
CA GLY A 149 -1.88 15.74 -15.44
C GLY A 149 -2.76 16.10 -14.24
N THR A 150 -3.98 15.54 -14.17
CA THR A 150 -4.95 15.72 -13.08
C THR A 150 -4.44 15.08 -11.80
N LEU A 151 -4.01 13.82 -11.84
CA LEU A 151 -3.47 13.12 -10.68
C LEU A 151 -2.18 13.79 -10.18
N LEU A 152 -1.30 14.24 -11.08
CA LEU A 152 -0.10 14.99 -10.70
C LEU A 152 -0.44 16.32 -10.00
N ALA A 153 -1.48 17.02 -10.45
CA ALA A 153 -1.92 18.25 -9.80
C ALA A 153 -2.50 17.99 -8.40
N ARG A 154 -3.28 16.90 -8.24
CA ARG A 154 -3.82 16.46 -6.94
C ARG A 154 -2.73 16.11 -5.95
N LEU A 155 -1.79 15.27 -6.35
CA LEU A 155 -0.66 14.86 -5.51
C LEU A 155 0.14 16.07 -5.03
N LYS A 156 0.42 17.02 -5.94
CA LYS A 156 1.09 18.28 -5.57
C LYS A 156 0.29 19.13 -4.57
N GLU A 157 -1.04 19.14 -4.66
CA GLU A 157 -1.90 19.85 -3.70
C GLU A 157 -1.83 19.19 -2.32
N MET A 158 -1.86 17.85 -2.26
CA MET A 158 -1.74 17.08 -1.02
C MET A 158 -0.35 17.26 -0.38
N GLU A 159 0.70 17.26 -1.19
CA GLU A 159 2.10 17.39 -0.73
C GLU A 159 2.44 18.83 -0.26
N ARG A 160 1.67 19.84 -0.70
CA ARG A 160 1.93 21.25 -0.35
C ARG A 160 1.97 21.51 1.16
N HIS A 161 1.15 20.81 1.93
CA HIS A 161 1.07 20.98 3.39
C HIS A 161 2.24 20.30 4.13
N GLY A 162 2.99 19.41 3.46
CA GLY A 162 4.14 18.72 4.00
C GLY A 162 5.46 19.49 4.01
N ILE A 163 5.58 20.46 3.09
CA ILE A 163 6.85 21.18 2.79
C ILE A 163 7.27 22.14 3.93
N MET A 164 6.50 22.26 5.00
CA MET A 164 6.79 23.16 6.12
C MET A 164 7.74 22.58 7.19
N THR A 165 8.21 21.32 7.06
CA THR A 165 9.14 20.70 8.01
C THR A 165 10.55 20.55 7.43
N LYS A 166 11.35 21.62 7.51
CA LYS A 166 12.72 21.72 6.93
C LYS A 166 13.77 20.69 7.45
N ASP A 167 13.49 19.99 8.54
CA ASP A 167 14.45 19.08 9.19
C ASP A 167 14.30 17.60 8.76
N LEU A 168 13.36 17.30 7.85
CA LEU A 168 12.99 15.94 7.45
C LEU A 168 12.95 15.72 5.92
N ASP A 169 13.57 16.63 5.15
CA ASP A 169 13.49 16.67 3.68
C ASP A 169 13.75 15.30 3.01
N GLU A 170 14.79 14.55 3.43
CA GLU A 170 15.12 13.26 2.82
C GLU A 170 14.12 12.12 3.09
N GLU A 171 13.42 12.12 4.23
CA GLU A 171 12.41 11.10 4.52
C GLU A 171 11.05 11.50 3.92
N TRP A 172 10.76 12.79 3.88
CA TRP A 172 9.62 13.35 3.15
C TRP A 172 9.65 13.05 1.66
N GLU A 173 10.85 13.11 1.06
CA GLU A 173 11.05 12.75 -0.34
C GLU A 173 10.78 11.26 -0.64
N LYS A 174 10.75 10.38 0.37
CA LYS A 174 10.57 8.92 0.20
C LYS A 174 9.20 8.40 0.59
N TYR A 175 8.43 9.17 1.35
CA TYR A 175 7.14 8.76 1.91
C TYR A 175 6.06 9.81 1.63
N SER A 176 5.89 10.12 0.34
CA SER A 176 4.87 11.02 -0.17
C SER A 176 3.55 10.30 -0.50
N PHE A 177 2.50 11.06 -0.82
CA PHE A 177 1.28 10.48 -1.39
C PHE A 177 1.54 9.85 -2.76
N THR A 178 2.49 10.39 -3.52
CA THR A 178 2.93 9.83 -4.79
C THR A 178 3.53 8.43 -4.59
N ASP A 179 4.35 8.24 -3.56
CA ASP A 179 4.96 6.94 -3.23
C ASP A 179 3.92 5.89 -2.82
N ILE A 180 2.83 6.30 -2.17
CA ILE A 180 1.71 5.40 -1.86
C ILE A 180 1.09 4.83 -3.13
N LEU A 181 0.85 5.65 -4.16
CA LEU A 181 0.28 5.17 -5.43
C LEU A 181 1.23 4.17 -6.11
N TYR A 182 2.54 4.46 -6.12
CA TYR A 182 3.51 3.54 -6.70
C TYR A 182 3.62 2.23 -5.90
N ALA A 183 3.66 2.30 -4.57
CA ALA A 183 3.67 1.12 -3.71
C ALA A 183 2.42 0.25 -3.92
N ALA A 184 1.24 0.87 -3.98
CA ALA A 184 -0.02 0.19 -4.24
C ALA A 184 -0.01 -0.50 -5.61
N ARG A 185 0.47 0.18 -6.66
CA ARG A 185 0.56 -0.38 -8.01
C ARG A 185 1.53 -1.56 -8.07
N ASP A 186 2.67 -1.45 -7.40
CA ASP A 186 3.65 -2.52 -7.31
C ASP A 186 3.16 -3.73 -6.53
N ALA A 187 2.30 -3.52 -5.53
CA ALA A 187 1.64 -4.58 -4.79
C ALA A 187 0.41 -5.16 -5.52
N GLY A 188 -0.12 -4.48 -6.54
CA GLY A 188 -1.37 -4.87 -7.19
C GLY A 188 -2.60 -4.61 -6.32
N ILE A 189 -2.61 -3.52 -5.57
CA ILE A 189 -3.73 -3.01 -4.78
C ILE A 189 -4.36 -1.86 -5.57
N ARG A 190 -5.68 -1.93 -5.81
CA ARG A 190 -6.41 -0.87 -6.53
C ARG A 190 -6.62 0.32 -5.60
N VAL A 191 -6.33 1.53 -6.09
CA VAL A 191 -6.62 2.77 -5.35
C VAL A 191 -7.96 3.35 -5.79
N ILE A 192 -8.78 3.75 -4.81
CA ILE A 192 -10.09 4.33 -5.03
C ILE A 192 -10.23 5.65 -4.27
N GLY A 193 -10.67 6.72 -4.94
CA GLY A 193 -10.98 7.99 -4.30
C GLY A 193 -12.25 7.91 -3.47
N VAL A 194 -12.31 8.57 -2.30
CA VAL A 194 -13.51 8.61 -1.44
C VAL A 194 -14.14 9.99 -1.33
N ASP A 195 -13.54 11.00 -1.95
CA ASP A 195 -14.12 12.33 -2.05
C ASP A 195 -14.96 12.48 -3.32
N VAL A 196 -15.85 13.47 -3.30
CA VAL A 196 -16.62 13.90 -4.47
C VAL A 196 -16.28 15.36 -4.74
N SER A 197 -15.98 15.68 -6.00
CA SER A 197 -15.37 16.96 -6.35
C SER A 197 -16.22 18.16 -5.92
N THR A 198 -17.54 18.03 -6.02
CA THR A 198 -18.49 19.10 -5.66
C THR A 198 -18.61 19.30 -4.15
N THR A 199 -18.49 18.25 -3.32
CA THR A 199 -18.62 18.39 -1.85
C THR A 199 -17.29 18.72 -1.17
N TYR A 200 -16.16 18.46 -1.82
CA TYR A 200 -14.82 18.60 -1.22
C TYR A 200 -14.54 19.99 -0.63
N LYS A 201 -14.95 21.06 -1.32
CA LYS A 201 -14.76 22.45 -0.87
C LYS A 201 -16.00 23.09 -0.22
N ALA A 202 -16.98 22.28 0.18
CA ALA A 202 -18.22 22.80 0.78
C ALA A 202 -18.04 23.31 2.23
N GLN A 203 -16.86 23.12 2.82
CA GLN A 203 -16.52 23.54 4.18
C GLN A 203 -16.19 25.03 4.28
N LYS A 204 -16.44 25.62 5.45
CA LYS A 204 -15.96 26.96 5.79
C LYS A 204 -14.59 26.87 6.45
N ILE A 205 -13.59 27.48 5.81
CA ILE A 205 -12.20 27.52 6.31
C ILE A 205 -11.88 28.95 6.75
N GLY A 206 -11.38 29.10 7.98
CA GLY A 206 -10.92 30.36 8.56
C GLY A 206 -9.53 30.78 8.06
N TYR A 207 -9.06 31.95 8.55
CA TYR A 207 -7.81 32.57 8.09
C TYR A 207 -6.56 31.69 8.31
N ASP A 208 -6.58 30.82 9.32
CA ASP A 208 -5.46 29.93 9.70
C ASP A 208 -5.67 28.45 9.27
N ASN A 209 -6.46 28.21 8.22
CA ASN A 209 -6.92 26.87 7.83
C ASN A 209 -7.76 26.15 8.90
N GLU A 210 -8.32 26.89 9.86
CA GLU A 210 -9.23 26.35 10.87
C GLU A 210 -10.55 25.93 10.22
N GLN A 211 -11.02 24.72 10.51
CA GLN A 211 -12.37 24.30 10.14
C GLN A 211 -13.38 25.03 11.04
N LEU A 212 -14.19 25.89 10.44
CA LEU A 212 -15.17 26.72 11.16
C LEU A 212 -16.50 26.00 11.39
N ASP A 213 -16.70 24.86 10.75
CA ASP A 213 -17.86 23.98 10.88
C ASP A 213 -17.48 22.51 10.73
N ASP A 214 -18.43 21.62 11.00
CA ASP A 214 -18.29 20.16 10.84
C ASP A 214 -18.77 19.67 9.46
N LYS A 215 -19.05 20.60 8.53
CA LYS A 215 -19.68 20.29 7.24
C LYS A 215 -18.82 19.35 6.41
N ARG A 216 -17.49 19.52 6.47
CA ARG A 216 -16.53 18.60 5.83
C ARG A 216 -16.68 17.17 6.34
N GLN A 217 -16.71 16.98 7.66
CA GLN A 217 -16.81 15.66 8.28
C GLN A 217 -18.12 15.00 7.90
N LYS A 218 -19.22 15.75 8.01
CA LYS A 218 -20.55 15.27 7.66
C LYS A 218 -20.65 14.83 6.19
N TYR A 219 -20.23 15.69 5.27
CA TYR A 219 -20.33 15.42 3.83
C TYR A 219 -19.41 14.28 3.41
N MET A 220 -18.13 14.34 3.80
CA MET A 220 -17.14 13.33 3.42
C MET A 220 -17.49 11.96 3.96
N ASN A 221 -17.82 11.86 5.26
CA ASN A 221 -18.06 10.55 5.88
C ASN A 221 -19.25 9.85 5.22
N TYR A 222 -20.28 10.63 4.87
CA TYR A 222 -21.42 10.15 4.10
C TYR A 222 -21.03 9.71 2.68
N THR A 223 -20.32 10.54 1.92
CA THR A 223 -19.93 10.18 0.54
C THR A 223 -18.97 9.00 0.51
N ALA A 224 -18.01 8.94 1.43
CA ALA A 224 -17.06 7.85 1.58
C ALA A 224 -17.79 6.54 1.92
N TYR A 225 -18.81 6.60 2.78
CA TYR A 225 -19.64 5.43 3.09
C TYR A 225 -20.32 4.86 1.83
N GLU A 226 -20.98 5.69 1.01
CA GLU A 226 -21.65 5.21 -0.21
C GLU A 226 -20.66 4.67 -1.25
N ILE A 227 -19.50 5.32 -1.41
CA ILE A 227 -18.43 4.87 -2.32
C ILE A 227 -17.85 3.53 -1.86
N ILE A 228 -17.49 3.41 -0.57
CA ILE A 228 -16.94 2.18 -0.01
C ILE A 228 -17.97 1.05 -0.14
N LYS A 229 -19.24 1.31 0.17
CA LYS A 229 -20.33 0.34 0.05
C LYS A 229 -20.51 -0.16 -1.39
N LYS A 230 -20.36 0.69 -2.41
CA LYS A 230 -20.38 0.27 -3.82
C LYS A 230 -19.19 -0.62 -4.18
N GLU A 231 -17.99 -0.21 -3.79
CA GLU A 231 -16.74 -0.84 -4.24
C GLU A 231 -16.40 -2.11 -3.44
N THR A 232 -16.92 -2.22 -2.22
CA THR A 232 -16.71 -3.35 -1.33
C THR A 232 -17.86 -4.36 -1.46
N GLY A 233 -17.56 -5.46 -2.17
CA GLY A 233 -18.42 -6.64 -2.15
C GLY A 233 -18.19 -7.47 -0.87
N PRO A 234 -19.08 -8.45 -0.59
CA PRO A 234 -18.91 -9.36 0.54
C PRO A 234 -17.53 -10.04 0.54
N GLY A 235 -16.86 -10.05 1.69
CA GLY A 235 -15.59 -10.75 1.89
C GLY A 235 -14.33 -10.06 1.33
N LYS A 236 -14.44 -8.91 0.67
CA LYS A 236 -13.26 -8.14 0.26
C LYS A 236 -12.64 -7.42 1.45
N LYS A 237 -11.34 -7.61 1.67
CA LYS A 237 -10.58 -6.80 2.62
C LYS A 237 -10.04 -5.55 1.93
N TRP A 238 -10.14 -4.43 2.63
CA TRP A 238 -9.73 -3.14 2.14
C TRP A 238 -9.15 -2.33 3.30
N PHE A 239 -8.37 -1.32 2.97
CA PHE A 239 -7.91 -0.34 3.94
C PHE A 239 -8.03 1.06 3.35
N ALA A 240 -7.88 2.08 4.18
CA ALA A 240 -8.01 3.45 3.74
C ALA A 240 -6.94 4.36 4.36
N LEU A 241 -6.68 5.49 3.69
CA LEU A 241 -5.94 6.63 4.22
C LEU A 241 -6.86 7.86 4.20
N MET A 242 -7.13 8.41 5.37
CA MET A 242 -8.02 9.55 5.56
C MET A 242 -7.46 10.47 6.65
N GLY A 243 -7.85 11.74 6.65
CA GLY A 243 -7.55 12.68 7.72
C GLY A 243 -8.07 12.17 9.06
N ASN A 244 -7.29 12.38 10.13
CA ASN A 244 -7.57 11.81 11.46
C ASN A 244 -9.01 12.03 11.97
N THR A 245 -9.65 13.14 11.59
CA THR A 245 -11.02 13.51 12.01
C THR A 245 -12.12 12.77 11.25
N HIS A 246 -11.80 12.07 10.16
CA HIS A 246 -12.72 11.23 9.39
C HIS A 246 -12.71 9.77 9.84
N VAL A 247 -11.65 9.33 10.53
CA VAL A 247 -11.43 7.92 10.86
C VAL A 247 -12.43 7.40 11.88
N HIS A 248 -12.59 8.12 13.00
CA HIS A 248 -13.46 7.78 14.11
C HIS A 248 -14.31 9.00 14.50
N SER A 249 -15.22 8.84 15.46
CA SER A 249 -16.17 9.84 15.90
C SER A 249 -15.47 11.13 16.27
N PHE A 250 -15.89 12.23 15.64
CA PHE A 250 -15.32 13.55 15.83
C PHE A 250 -16.44 14.58 15.80
N ALA A 251 -16.46 15.49 16.77
CA ALA A 251 -17.47 16.56 16.86
C ALA A 251 -18.93 16.07 16.73
N ASN A 252 -19.26 14.93 17.33
CA ASN A 252 -20.57 14.24 17.24
C ASN A 252 -20.95 13.74 15.84
N VAL A 253 -20.00 13.69 14.91
CA VAL A 253 -20.16 13.06 13.60
C VAL A 253 -19.54 11.67 13.65
N PRO A 254 -20.29 10.59 13.35
CA PRO A 254 -19.73 9.25 13.25
C PRO A 254 -18.60 9.21 12.21
N GLY A 255 -17.48 8.60 12.56
CA GLY A 255 -16.36 8.37 11.65
C GLY A 255 -16.67 7.30 10.61
N VAL A 256 -15.87 7.29 9.53
CA VAL A 256 -16.04 6.29 8.45
C VAL A 256 -15.82 4.87 8.97
N ALA A 257 -14.99 4.65 9.99
CA ALA A 257 -14.81 3.34 10.61
C ALA A 257 -16.13 2.81 11.20
N GLU A 258 -16.88 3.66 11.91
CA GLU A 258 -18.17 3.29 12.52
C GLU A 258 -19.25 3.03 11.47
N LEU A 259 -19.30 3.85 10.42
CA LEU A 259 -20.26 3.71 9.32
C LEU A 259 -20.03 2.43 8.51
N THR A 260 -18.77 2.01 8.36
CA THR A 260 -18.40 0.87 7.50
C THR A 260 -18.17 -0.44 8.25
N GLY A 261 -17.98 -0.37 9.58
CA GLY A 261 -17.55 -1.48 10.43
C GLY A 261 -16.05 -1.79 10.34
N ALA A 262 -15.25 -0.85 9.83
CA ALA A 262 -13.80 -0.97 9.78
C ALA A 262 -13.16 -0.64 11.14
N ARG A 263 -11.88 -0.99 11.30
CA ARG A 263 -11.04 -0.57 12.44
C ARG A 263 -10.47 0.82 12.22
N SER A 264 -10.32 1.56 13.29
CA SER A 264 -9.73 2.90 13.33
C SER A 264 -8.27 2.83 13.78
N VAL A 265 -7.35 3.31 12.95
CA VAL A 265 -5.91 3.35 13.26
C VAL A 265 -5.43 4.79 13.20
N GLN A 266 -4.97 5.36 14.30
CA GLN A 266 -4.41 6.71 14.33
C GLN A 266 -2.88 6.63 14.42
N ILE A 267 -2.16 7.26 13.48
CA ILE A 267 -0.68 7.23 13.47
C ILE A 267 -0.15 8.66 13.50
N PHE A 268 0.68 8.95 14.51
CA PHE A 268 1.26 10.27 14.73
C PHE A 268 2.78 10.20 14.76
N ASP A 269 3.43 11.21 14.19
CA ASP A 269 4.87 11.35 14.36
C ASP A 269 5.18 11.80 15.79
N THR A 270 6.06 11.09 16.48
CA THR A 270 6.74 11.65 17.62
C THR A 270 7.73 12.67 17.06
N GLY A 271 7.45 13.97 17.24
CA GLY A 271 8.37 15.02 16.79
C GLY A 271 9.81 14.77 17.27
N ASN A 272 10.79 15.46 16.69
CA ASN A 272 12.24 15.17 16.79
C ASN A 272 12.83 14.92 18.20
N ASN A 273 12.11 15.29 19.27
CA ASN A 273 12.56 15.22 20.66
C ASN A 273 12.08 13.97 21.43
N SER A 274 11.02 13.29 21.00
CA SER A 274 10.61 12.01 21.61
C SER A 274 11.05 10.86 20.72
N LYS A 275 11.84 9.93 21.29
CA LYS A 275 12.44 8.81 20.56
C LYS A 275 11.69 7.50 20.74
N ILE A 276 10.61 7.47 21.49
CA ILE A 276 9.92 6.22 21.83
C ILE A 276 8.68 6.11 20.96
N SER A 277 8.72 5.16 20.04
CA SER A 277 7.55 4.72 19.30
C SER A 277 6.66 3.89 20.26
N GLU A 278 5.37 4.19 20.35
CA GLU A 278 4.41 3.50 21.21
C GLU A 278 3.22 3.00 20.40
N VAL A 279 2.68 1.86 20.82
CA VAL A 279 1.50 1.23 20.22
C VAL A 279 0.51 0.93 21.31
N ASN A 280 -0.64 1.60 21.26
CA ASN A 280 -1.69 1.53 22.28
C ASN A 280 -2.99 1.01 21.65
N LEU A 281 -3.59 -0.02 22.27
CA LEU A 281 -4.85 -0.62 21.81
C LEU A 281 -6.03 0.08 22.47
N ASN A 282 -7.08 0.36 21.69
CA ASN A 282 -8.35 0.93 22.14
C ASN A 282 -8.15 2.20 22.99
N SER A 283 -7.38 3.14 22.45
CA SER A 283 -6.89 4.33 23.15
C SER A 283 -7.25 5.60 22.37
N SER A 284 -6.83 6.73 22.89
CA SER A 284 -6.90 8.01 22.21
C SER A 284 -5.55 8.74 22.23
N TYR A 285 -5.43 9.76 21.37
CA TYR A 285 -4.29 10.66 21.31
C TYR A 285 -4.74 12.11 21.26
N LYS A 286 -4.17 12.93 22.15
CA LYS A 286 -4.55 14.34 22.27
C LYS A 286 -3.76 15.21 21.29
N VAL A 287 -4.47 15.88 20.38
CA VAL A 287 -3.93 16.89 19.46
C VAL A 287 -4.55 18.23 19.81
N GLY A 288 -3.75 19.11 20.44
CA GLY A 288 -4.27 20.35 21.00
C GLY A 288 -5.33 20.08 22.08
N ASN A 289 -6.57 20.52 21.82
CA ASN A 289 -7.71 20.30 22.71
C ASN A 289 -8.63 19.15 22.27
N VAL A 290 -8.32 18.50 21.15
CA VAL A 290 -9.08 17.39 20.60
C VAL A 290 -8.47 16.08 21.07
N ASP A 291 -9.31 15.14 21.48
CA ASP A 291 -8.90 13.77 21.73
C ASP A 291 -9.35 12.87 20.57
N LEU A 292 -8.38 12.27 19.87
CA LEU A 292 -8.63 11.44 18.69
C LEU A 292 -8.57 9.97 19.10
N GLN A 293 -9.73 9.32 19.09
CA GLN A 293 -9.86 7.91 19.45
C GLN A 293 -9.43 6.98 18.29
N GLY A 294 -9.00 5.77 18.64
CA GLY A 294 -8.75 4.69 17.69
C GLY A 294 -8.71 3.30 18.34
N ASP A 295 -9.09 2.27 17.60
CA ASP A 295 -8.86 0.86 17.96
C ASP A 295 -7.35 0.60 18.13
N LEU A 296 -6.52 1.29 17.34
CA LEU A 296 -5.06 1.27 17.42
C LEU A 296 -4.53 2.70 17.32
N VAL A 297 -3.76 3.14 18.32
CA VAL A 297 -3.10 4.45 18.34
C VAL A 297 -1.60 4.23 18.38
N ILE A 298 -0.90 4.79 17.40
CA ILE A 298 0.54 4.64 17.21
C ILE A 298 1.17 6.03 17.26
N THR A 299 2.17 6.18 18.13
CA THR A 299 3.12 7.29 18.05
C THR A 299 4.44 6.72 17.53
N GLN A 300 5.02 7.33 16.51
CA GLN A 300 6.12 6.73 15.77
C GLN A 300 7.20 7.76 15.47
N ASN A 301 8.45 7.38 15.71
CA ASN A 301 9.57 8.17 15.18
C ASN A 301 9.56 8.05 13.65
N PRO A 302 9.44 9.16 12.90
CA PRO A 302 9.31 9.12 11.44
C PRO A 302 10.51 8.48 10.73
N LYS A 303 11.67 8.41 11.40
CA LYS A 303 12.91 7.79 10.89
C LYS A 303 12.98 6.28 11.08
N GLU A 304 12.10 5.72 11.91
CA GLU A 304 12.07 4.29 12.20
C GLU A 304 11.13 3.53 11.26
N SER A 305 11.50 2.29 10.94
CA SER A 305 10.66 1.43 10.12
C SER A 305 9.41 0.97 10.88
N THR A 306 8.31 0.96 10.16
CA THR A 306 6.96 0.56 10.59
C THR A 306 6.67 -0.93 10.40
N PHE A 307 7.54 -1.69 9.73
CA PHE A 307 7.38 -3.15 9.57
C PHE A 307 7.25 -3.88 10.92
N LYS A 308 7.87 -3.35 11.97
CA LYS A 308 7.82 -3.91 13.33
C LYS A 308 6.46 -3.77 14.00
N ILE A 309 5.54 -2.98 13.45
CA ILE A 309 4.23 -2.74 14.05
C ILE A 309 3.28 -3.91 13.76
N LEU A 310 3.01 -4.19 12.47
CA LEU A 310 1.99 -5.17 12.06
C LEU A 310 2.56 -6.49 11.54
N PHE A 311 3.80 -6.48 11.03
CA PHE A 311 4.38 -7.59 10.27
C PHE A 311 5.80 -7.95 10.76
N GLN A 312 6.07 -7.78 12.06
CA GLN A 312 7.41 -7.98 12.61
C GLN A 312 7.95 -9.38 12.29
N LYS A 313 7.16 -10.42 12.58
CA LYS A 313 7.58 -11.83 12.41
C LYS A 313 7.82 -12.15 10.94
N GLU A 314 6.93 -11.68 10.09
CA GLU A 314 6.99 -11.87 8.64
C GLU A 314 8.21 -11.14 8.04
N HIS A 315 8.56 -9.97 8.56
CA HIS A 315 9.76 -9.24 8.16
C HIS A 315 11.04 -9.93 8.63
N GLU A 316 11.06 -10.46 9.86
CA GLU A 316 12.17 -11.26 10.38
C GLU A 316 12.40 -12.51 9.52
N GLU A 317 11.32 -13.23 9.15
CA GLU A 317 11.41 -14.37 8.24
C GLU A 317 11.86 -13.96 6.83
N ALA A 318 11.33 -12.88 6.26
CA ALA A 318 11.76 -12.38 4.96
C ALA A 318 13.26 -12.02 4.95
N SER A 319 13.76 -11.43 6.03
CA SER A 319 15.18 -11.13 6.22
C SER A 319 16.03 -12.40 6.27
N LYS A 320 15.59 -13.43 6.99
CA LYS A 320 16.25 -14.76 7.03
C LYS A 320 16.27 -15.41 5.65
N ILE A 321 15.15 -15.39 4.92
CA ILE A 321 15.05 -15.90 3.54
C ILE A 321 16.03 -15.16 2.63
N GLN A 322 16.05 -13.83 2.68
CA GLN A 322 16.94 -13.02 1.86
C GLN A 322 18.42 -13.33 2.13
N ALA A 323 18.80 -13.45 3.40
CA ALA A 323 20.15 -13.85 3.81
C ALA A 323 20.50 -15.23 3.25
N TYR A 324 19.64 -16.23 3.46
CA TYR A 324 19.82 -17.58 2.95
C TYR A 324 19.99 -17.64 1.42
N LEU A 325 19.12 -16.95 0.66
CA LEU A 325 19.19 -16.91 -0.80
C LEU A 325 20.43 -16.16 -1.30
N SER A 326 20.86 -15.10 -0.59
CA SER A 326 22.10 -14.38 -0.87
C SER A 326 23.32 -15.29 -0.66
N ASP A 327 23.38 -16.02 0.45
CA ASP A 327 24.45 -16.97 0.75
C ASP A 327 24.50 -18.13 -0.24
N LEU A 328 23.34 -18.65 -0.63
CA LEU A 328 23.24 -19.65 -1.67
C LEU A 328 23.81 -19.11 -2.99
N LYS A 329 23.42 -17.91 -3.41
CA LYS A 329 23.97 -17.25 -4.61
C LYS A 329 25.47 -16.98 -4.49
N ASN A 330 25.95 -16.62 -3.32
CA ASN A 330 27.37 -16.35 -3.05
C ASN A 330 28.22 -17.62 -3.04
N SER A 331 27.66 -18.76 -2.67
CA SER A 331 28.33 -20.07 -2.75
C SER A 331 28.74 -20.44 -4.18
N PHE A 332 28.06 -19.84 -5.17
CA PHE A 332 28.39 -19.92 -6.60
C PHE A 332 29.32 -18.78 -7.09
N LYS A 333 30.04 -18.03 -6.25
CA LYS A 333 30.94 -16.94 -6.69
C LYS A 333 32.41 -17.34 -6.88
N LYS A 334 32.83 -18.59 -6.67
CA LYS A 334 34.18 -19.04 -7.07
C LYS A 334 34.31 -19.01 -8.60
N LYS A 335 35.39 -18.38 -9.10
CA LYS A 335 35.69 -17.89 -10.47
C LYS A 335 34.87 -18.47 -11.66
N TYR A 336 34.64 -19.78 -11.72
CA TYR A 336 33.91 -20.44 -12.81
C TYR A 336 32.37 -20.26 -12.83
N TRP A 337 31.77 -19.82 -11.72
CA TRP A 337 30.32 -19.84 -11.52
C TRP A 337 29.66 -18.45 -11.55
N LYS A 338 30.46 -17.39 -11.38
CA LYS A 338 30.04 -15.98 -11.33
C LYS A 338 29.55 -15.48 -12.70
N ASP A 339 30.19 -15.90 -13.78
CA ASP A 339 29.83 -15.53 -15.15
C ASP A 339 28.51 -16.20 -15.60
N PHE A 340 28.21 -17.38 -15.05
CA PHE A 340 27.00 -18.15 -15.36
C PHE A 340 25.75 -17.63 -14.63
N PHE A 341 25.85 -17.28 -13.34
CA PHE A 341 24.72 -16.73 -12.57
C PHE A 341 24.33 -15.31 -12.98
N ASN A 342 25.29 -14.50 -13.43
CA ASN A 342 25.06 -13.11 -13.81
C ASN A 342 24.67 -12.92 -15.28
N GLY A 343 24.67 -13.98 -16.10
CA GLY A 343 24.14 -13.95 -17.45
C GLY A 343 24.85 -12.99 -18.40
N LYS A 344 26.18 -13.06 -18.51
CA LYS A 344 26.87 -12.49 -19.67
C LYS A 344 26.87 -13.54 -20.79
N PRO A 345 26.10 -13.34 -21.88
CA PRO A 345 25.94 -14.36 -22.94
C PRO A 345 27.23 -14.66 -23.69
N GLU A 346 28.17 -13.72 -23.72
CA GLU A 346 29.38 -13.80 -24.52
C GLU A 346 30.38 -14.86 -23.99
N ASP A 347 30.38 -15.13 -22.69
CA ASP A 347 31.25 -16.13 -22.04
C ASP A 347 30.72 -17.58 -22.15
N LEU A 348 29.53 -17.77 -22.73
CA LEU A 348 28.87 -19.08 -22.89
C LEU A 348 29.12 -19.73 -24.26
N LYS A 349 29.71 -19.01 -25.23
CA LYS A 349 29.93 -19.47 -26.61
C LYS A 349 30.81 -20.70 -26.77
N HIS A 350 31.51 -21.14 -25.71
CA HIS A 350 32.43 -22.29 -25.72
C HIS A 350 32.06 -23.40 -24.73
N LYS A 351 30.87 -23.34 -24.12
CA LYS A 351 30.39 -24.35 -23.14
C LYS A 351 29.16 -25.04 -23.71
N ASN A 352 29.11 -26.37 -23.62
CA ASN A 352 27.97 -27.16 -24.10
C ASN A 352 26.73 -26.87 -23.23
N ILE A 353 25.93 -25.88 -23.64
CA ILE A 353 24.76 -25.33 -22.90
C ILE A 353 23.74 -26.43 -22.57
N ASP A 354 23.69 -27.51 -23.36
CA ASP A 354 22.78 -28.63 -23.18
C ASP A 354 23.28 -29.68 -22.17
N SER A 355 24.44 -29.48 -21.54
CA SER A 355 24.92 -30.42 -20.53
C SER A 355 23.97 -30.46 -19.31
N PRO A 356 23.76 -31.65 -18.69
CA PRO A 356 22.89 -31.81 -17.52
C PRO A 356 23.17 -30.83 -16.38
N LYS A 357 24.44 -30.48 -16.18
CA LYS A 357 24.90 -29.50 -15.20
C LYS A 357 24.30 -28.10 -15.44
N TYR A 358 24.37 -27.58 -16.66
CA TYR A 358 23.87 -26.23 -16.96
C TYR A 358 22.35 -26.14 -16.90
N LYS A 359 21.65 -27.22 -17.27
CA LYS A 359 20.20 -27.34 -17.10
C LYS A 359 19.80 -27.27 -15.63
N ALA A 360 20.48 -28.02 -14.76
CA ALA A 360 20.21 -28.02 -13.31
C ALA A 360 20.42 -26.63 -12.67
N ILE A 361 21.44 -25.89 -13.09
CA ILE A 361 21.70 -24.55 -12.54
C ILE A 361 20.64 -23.54 -13.01
N ARG A 362 20.21 -23.62 -14.27
CA ARG A 362 19.14 -22.76 -14.80
C ARG A 362 17.83 -23.02 -14.05
N ASP A 363 17.50 -24.28 -13.81
CA ASP A 363 16.33 -24.67 -13.00
C ASP A 363 16.43 -24.11 -11.58
N LEU A 364 17.56 -24.33 -10.89
CA LEU A 364 17.78 -23.76 -9.55
C LEU A 364 17.62 -22.24 -9.53
N ARG A 365 18.11 -21.51 -10.54
CA ARG A 365 17.94 -20.06 -10.63
C ARG A 365 16.47 -19.66 -10.73
N GLN A 366 15.67 -20.37 -11.53
CA GLN A 366 14.24 -20.11 -11.62
C GLN A 366 13.53 -20.44 -10.30
N LYS A 367 13.90 -21.56 -9.66
CA LYS A 367 13.37 -21.96 -8.35
C LYS A 367 13.70 -20.94 -7.25
N ILE A 368 14.91 -20.35 -7.25
CA ILE A 368 15.29 -19.28 -6.32
C ILE A 368 14.39 -18.06 -6.46
N GLU A 369 14.04 -17.66 -7.68
CA GLU A 369 13.13 -16.52 -7.90
C GLU A 369 11.72 -16.78 -7.33
N ILE A 370 11.23 -18.02 -7.42
CA ILE A 370 9.97 -18.43 -6.79
C ILE A 370 10.10 -18.44 -5.27
N ALA A 371 11.20 -18.99 -4.75
CA ALA A 371 11.43 -19.17 -3.32
C ALA A 371 11.49 -17.84 -2.54
N LYS A 372 11.82 -16.72 -3.18
CA LYS A 372 11.79 -15.38 -2.56
C LYS A 372 10.43 -14.99 -2.00
N ASN A 373 9.35 -15.62 -2.46
CA ASN A 373 7.98 -15.29 -2.09
C ASN A 373 7.34 -16.30 -1.13
N LEU A 374 8.09 -17.30 -0.65
CA LEU A 374 7.59 -18.24 0.36
C LEU A 374 7.55 -17.59 1.75
N GLY A 375 6.74 -18.13 2.65
CA GLY A 375 6.39 -17.49 3.92
C GLY A 375 7.43 -17.66 5.01
N THR A 376 8.17 -18.78 5.02
CA THR A 376 9.17 -19.08 6.05
C THR A 376 10.48 -19.58 5.48
N LEU A 377 11.58 -19.41 6.22
CA LEU A 377 12.88 -19.98 5.83
C LEU A 377 12.81 -21.51 5.68
N ALA A 378 12.05 -22.19 6.54
CA ALA A 378 11.91 -23.65 6.49
C ALA A 378 11.27 -24.13 5.17
N GLU A 379 10.21 -23.44 4.72
CA GLU A 379 9.58 -23.71 3.42
C GLU A 379 10.55 -23.48 2.26
N VAL A 380 11.33 -22.40 2.30
CA VAL A 380 12.36 -22.10 1.29
C VAL A 380 13.41 -23.19 1.22
N GLN A 381 13.94 -23.60 2.37
CA GLN A 381 14.95 -24.66 2.46
C GLN A 381 14.42 -25.98 1.93
N GLN A 382 13.19 -26.34 2.28
CA GLN A 382 12.54 -27.56 1.79
C GLN A 382 12.29 -27.49 0.27
N TYR A 383 11.78 -26.37 -0.25
CA TYR A 383 11.48 -26.18 -1.66
C TYR A 383 12.73 -26.22 -2.55
N LEU A 384 13.86 -25.69 -2.06
CA LEU A 384 15.11 -25.64 -2.82
C LEU A 384 15.98 -26.89 -2.65
N LYS A 385 15.60 -27.83 -1.78
CA LYS A 385 16.38 -29.04 -1.48
C LYS A 385 16.72 -29.84 -2.73
N GLU A 386 15.72 -30.31 -3.47
CA GLU A 386 15.94 -31.13 -4.68
C GLU A 386 16.69 -30.38 -5.80
N PRO A 387 16.36 -29.11 -6.13
CA PRO A 387 17.15 -28.33 -7.08
C PRO A 387 18.62 -28.21 -6.71
N ILE A 388 18.94 -27.99 -5.43
CA ILE A 388 20.32 -27.90 -4.93
C ILE A 388 21.01 -29.27 -5.08
N GLU A 389 20.36 -30.36 -4.70
CA GLU A 389 20.90 -31.72 -4.83
C GLU A 389 21.19 -32.10 -6.29
N CYS A 390 20.31 -31.71 -7.22
CA CYS A 390 20.50 -31.94 -8.66
C CYS A 390 21.76 -31.23 -9.19
N VAL A 391 21.98 -29.98 -8.78
CA VAL A 391 23.20 -29.22 -9.13
C VAL A 391 24.44 -29.90 -8.54
N ILE A 392 24.37 -30.41 -7.30
CA ILE A 392 25.47 -31.13 -6.66
C ILE A 392 25.81 -32.41 -7.43
N LYS A 393 24.80 -33.23 -7.76
CA LYS A 393 24.97 -34.52 -8.44
C LYS A 393 25.59 -34.35 -9.82
N THR A 394 24.99 -33.51 -10.66
CA THR A 394 25.46 -33.23 -12.02
C THR A 394 26.85 -32.58 -12.05
N SER A 395 27.22 -31.83 -11.00
CA SER A 395 28.56 -31.24 -10.88
C SER A 395 29.64 -32.25 -10.47
N LYS A 396 29.30 -33.25 -9.64
CA LYS A 396 30.22 -34.34 -9.26
C LYS A 396 30.59 -35.21 -10.47
N GLU A 397 29.58 -35.55 -11.28
CA GLU A 397 29.71 -36.43 -12.44
C GLU A 397 30.62 -35.83 -13.54
N GLN A 398 30.86 -34.51 -13.52
CA GLN A 398 31.64 -33.83 -14.55
C GLN A 398 33.01 -33.29 -14.09
N GLN A 399 33.26 -32.99 -12.80
CA GLN A 399 34.56 -32.47 -12.31
C GLN A 399 34.71 -32.50 -10.76
N LEU A 400 35.52 -33.41 -10.22
CA LEU A 400 35.75 -33.64 -8.78
C LEU A 400 36.27 -32.38 -8.01
N HIS A 401 37.09 -31.54 -8.64
CA HIS A 401 37.65 -30.34 -8.02
C HIS A 401 36.59 -29.24 -7.77
N ASN A 402 35.64 -29.07 -8.70
CA ASN A 402 34.55 -28.10 -8.56
C ASN A 402 33.56 -28.52 -7.47
N PHE A 403 33.37 -29.83 -7.28
CA PHE A 403 32.58 -30.38 -6.18
C PHE A 403 33.18 -30.05 -4.79
N ILE A 404 34.50 -30.19 -4.62
CA ILE A 404 35.18 -29.84 -3.36
C ILE A 404 35.01 -28.35 -3.03
N LEU A 405 35.13 -27.49 -4.04
CA LEU A 405 34.98 -26.05 -3.88
C LEU A 405 33.55 -25.61 -3.53
N PHE A 406 32.54 -26.28 -4.10
CA PHE A 406 31.13 -26.07 -3.80
C PHE A 406 30.77 -26.56 -2.39
N LYS A 407 31.17 -27.79 -2.03
CA LYS A 407 30.93 -28.35 -0.69
C LYS A 407 31.59 -27.51 0.41
N LYS A 408 32.80 -26.96 0.16
CA LYS A 408 33.49 -26.05 1.08
C LYS A 408 32.82 -24.68 1.17
N ALA A 409 32.19 -24.20 0.10
CA ALA A 409 31.43 -22.94 0.12
C ALA A 409 30.10 -23.12 0.89
N LEU A 410 29.38 -24.22 0.64
CA LEU A 410 28.18 -24.57 1.38
C LEU A 410 28.47 -24.74 2.88
N ARG A 411 29.58 -25.42 3.24
CA ARG A 411 30.06 -25.60 4.63
C ARG A 411 30.37 -24.32 5.38
N ASN A 412 30.69 -23.24 4.67
CA ASN A 412 30.95 -21.94 5.29
C ASN A 412 29.70 -21.06 5.36
N SER A 413 28.54 -21.56 4.90
CA SER A 413 27.23 -20.93 5.05
C SER A 413 26.41 -21.74 6.06
N GLN A 414 25.50 -21.12 6.81
CA GLN A 414 24.59 -21.81 7.75
C GLN A 414 23.73 -22.91 7.10
N VAL A 415 23.70 -22.98 5.76
CA VAL A 415 23.03 -24.01 4.97
C VAL A 415 23.64 -25.41 5.16
N ALA A 416 24.91 -25.52 5.55
CA ALA A 416 25.56 -26.82 5.71
C ALA A 416 25.29 -27.53 7.03
N ASP A 417 24.99 -26.80 8.10
CA ASP A 417 24.72 -27.41 9.41
C ASP A 417 23.48 -28.30 9.32
N ASN A 418 22.44 -27.83 8.60
CA ASN A 418 21.24 -28.62 8.30
C ASN A 418 21.49 -29.84 7.39
N LEU A 419 22.56 -29.82 6.58
CA LEU A 419 22.89 -30.90 5.64
C LEU A 419 23.76 -31.99 6.27
N GLU A 420 24.62 -31.64 7.23
CA GLU A 420 25.42 -32.61 7.99
C GLU A 420 24.58 -33.32 9.07
N ASP A 421 23.65 -32.63 9.75
CA ASP A 421 22.68 -33.27 10.65
C ASP A 421 21.75 -34.24 9.90
N PHE A 422 21.37 -33.91 8.66
CA PHE A 422 20.59 -34.79 7.80
C PHE A 422 21.32 -36.08 7.42
N LYS A 423 22.62 -36.00 7.05
CA LYS A 423 23.43 -37.20 6.78
C LYS A 423 23.62 -38.08 8.00
N LYS A 424 23.62 -37.47 9.18
CA LYS A 424 23.72 -38.17 10.46
C LYS A 424 22.44 -38.96 10.77
N ASN A 425 21.29 -38.45 10.37
CA ASN A 425 19.97 -39.07 10.61
C ASN A 425 19.50 -40.01 9.49
N HIS A 426 20.10 -39.96 8.29
CA HIS A 426 19.77 -40.83 7.16
C HIS A 426 21.04 -41.34 6.45
N PRO A 427 21.75 -42.32 7.03
CA PRO A 427 22.92 -42.91 6.40
C PRO A 427 22.53 -43.56 5.07
N TYR A 428 23.20 -43.15 3.99
CA TYR A 428 23.05 -43.77 2.68
C TYR A 428 23.40 -45.26 2.77
N ASN A 429 22.41 -46.13 2.57
CA ASN A 429 22.67 -47.52 2.19
C ASN A 429 23.24 -47.50 0.76
N ALA A 430 24.54 -47.71 0.65
CA ALA A 430 25.18 -47.97 -0.64
C ALA A 430 24.65 -49.32 -1.18
N PRO A 431 24.27 -49.44 -2.46
CA PRO A 431 24.13 -50.74 -3.09
C PRO A 431 25.51 -51.37 -3.18
N GLN A 432 25.65 -52.60 -2.68
CA GLN A 432 26.76 -53.46 -3.08
C GLN A 432 26.57 -53.80 -4.56
N ILE A 433 27.57 -53.46 -5.39
CA ILE A 433 28.22 -54.31 -6.41
C ILE A 433 29.55 -53.63 -6.74
#